data_AF-A0A966V741-F1
#
_entry.id   AF-A0A966V741-F1
#
_cell.length_a   1.000
_cell.length_b   1.000
_cell.length_c   1.000
_cell.angle_alpha   90.00
_cell.angle_beta   90.00
_cell.angle_gamma   90.00
#
_symmetry.space_group_name_H-M   'P 1'
#
loop_
_entity.id
_entity.type
_entity.pdbx_description
1 polymer ?
#
loop_
_entity_poly.entity_id
_entity_poly.type
_entity_poly.pdbx_seq_one_letter_code
_entity_poly.pdbx_strand_id
1 'polypeptide(L)'
;MKRNYNDDAYAQWRKDVFKRDGRRCKMPGCKSRINLQAHHIQKWSTASSLRYDLSNGITLCRKCHDSIKGKENHYVNLFKIIVG
;
A
#
# COMPACT_ATOMS: atom_id res chain seq x y z
N MET A 1 -12.06 -3.20 14.94
CA MET A 1 -12.32 -1.89 14.31
C MET A 1 -12.67 -2.13 12.83
N LYS A 2 -13.95 -2.04 12.45
CA LYS A 2 -14.39 -2.22 11.05
C LYS A 2 -13.79 -1.10 10.18
N ARG A 3 -13.27 -1.43 9.00
CA ARG A 3 -12.77 -0.45 8.03
C ARG A 3 -13.95 0.38 7.54
N ASN A 4 -13.97 1.69 7.83
CA ASN A 4 -14.97 2.59 7.29
C ASN A 4 -14.49 3.09 5.92
N TYR A 5 -15.08 2.56 4.84
CA TYR A 5 -14.68 2.94 3.47
C TYR A 5 -15.20 4.32 3.04
N ASN A 6 -16.10 4.94 3.83
CA ASN A 6 -16.55 6.33 3.68
C ASN A 6 -15.66 7.33 4.43
N ASP A 7 -14.45 6.93 4.81
CA ASP A 7 -13.49 7.86 5.41
C ASP A 7 -12.76 8.63 4.29
N ASP A 8 -13.08 9.91 4.14
CA ASP A 8 -12.44 10.80 3.17
C ASP A 8 -10.91 10.78 3.32
N ALA A 9 -10.40 10.57 4.54
CA ALA A 9 -8.96 10.43 4.78
C ALA A 9 -8.39 9.18 4.12
N TYR A 10 -9.12 8.07 4.08
CA TYR A 10 -8.70 6.85 3.37
C TYR A 10 -8.68 7.06 1.86
N ALA A 11 -9.72 7.72 1.33
CA ALA A 11 -9.79 8.03 -0.09
C ALA A 11 -8.64 8.95 -0.53
N GLN A 12 -8.33 9.97 0.28
CA GLN A 12 -7.23 10.88 0.04
C GLN A 12 -5.87 10.17 0.14
N TRP A 13 -5.63 9.42 1.22
CA TRP A 13 -4.42 8.62 1.39
C TRP A 13 -4.17 7.69 0.20
N ARG A 14 -5.21 7.00 -0.28
CA ARG A 14 -5.11 6.12 -1.46
C ARG A 14 -4.72 6.90 -2.71
N LYS A 15 -5.28 8.09 -2.93
CA LYS A 15 -4.90 8.96 -4.06
C LYS A 15 -3.44 9.37 -3.97
N ASP A 16 -2.98 9.75 -2.78
CA ASP A 16 -1.61 10.22 -2.56
C ASP A 16 -0.57 9.10 -2.73
N VAL A 17 -0.87 7.87 -2.24
CA VAL A 17 -0.04 6.69 -2.49
C VAL A 17 0.11 6.43 -4.00
N PHE A 18 -1.00 6.46 -4.74
CA PHE A 18 -0.97 6.28 -6.19
C PHE A 18 -0.22 7.41 -6.91
N LYS A 19 -0.34 8.66 -6.44
CA LYS A 19 0.35 9.82 -7.00
C LYS A 19 1.87 9.69 -6.81
N ARG A 20 2.32 9.45 -5.58
CA ARG A 20 3.75 9.23 -5.26
C ARG A 20 4.34 8.12 -6.11
N ASP A 21 3.58 7.05 -6.30
CA ASP A 21 4.06 5.87 -7.02
C ASP A 21 3.97 5.97 -8.54
N GLY A 22 3.52 7.11 -9.08
CA GLY A 22 3.36 7.32 -10.53
C GLY A 22 2.28 6.43 -11.15
N ARG A 23 1.28 6.03 -10.35
CA ARG A 23 0.19 5.10 -10.72
C ARG A 23 0.74 3.84 -11.38
N ARG A 24 1.74 3.23 -10.73
CA ARG A 24 2.41 2.01 -11.19
C ARG A 24 2.69 1.10 -10.01
N CYS A 25 2.60 -0.21 -10.23
CA CYS A 25 3.06 -1.21 -9.27
C CYS A 25 4.51 -0.96 -8.88
N LYS A 26 4.80 -1.01 -7.58
CA LYS A 26 6.14 -0.81 -7.01
C LYS A 26 6.83 -2.11 -6.62
N MET A 27 6.17 -3.26 -6.80
CA MET A 27 6.84 -4.56 -6.66
C MET A 27 8.03 -4.64 -7.65
N PRO A 28 9.24 -4.98 -7.20
CA PRO A 28 10.39 -5.13 -8.08
C PRO A 28 10.12 -6.08 -9.24
N GLY A 29 10.55 -5.70 -10.45
CA GLY A 29 10.30 -6.45 -11.68
C GLY A 29 8.88 -6.32 -12.26
N CYS A 30 7.93 -5.69 -11.56
CA CYS A 30 6.58 -5.44 -12.08
C CYS A 30 6.44 -4.03 -12.67
N LYS A 31 5.91 -3.92 -13.89
CA LYS A 31 5.65 -2.62 -14.57
C LYS A 31 4.15 -2.31 -14.73
N SER A 32 3.28 -3.09 -14.10
CA SER A 32 1.82 -2.97 -14.28
C SER A 32 1.30 -1.59 -13.84
N ARG A 33 0.38 -1.04 -14.64
CA ARG A 33 -0.37 0.21 -14.36
C ARG A 33 -1.88 -0.02 -14.24
N ILE A 34 -2.31 -1.28 -14.21
CA ILE A 34 -3.72 -1.69 -14.18
C ILE A 34 -4.05 -2.42 -12.88
N ASN A 35 -5.32 -2.38 -12.47
CA ASN A 35 -5.84 -3.07 -11.28
C ASN A 35 -5.01 -2.79 -10.01
N LEU A 36 -4.68 -1.51 -9.79
CA LEU A 36 -3.83 -1.04 -8.70
C LEU A 36 -4.58 -0.98 -7.37
N GLN A 37 -3.89 -1.39 -6.31
CA GLN A 37 -4.34 -1.40 -4.93
C GLN A 37 -3.32 -0.63 -4.08
N ALA A 38 -3.80 0.16 -3.11
CA ALA A 38 -2.94 0.73 -2.08
C ALA A 38 -2.83 -0.30 -0.95
N HIS A 39 -1.61 -0.75 -0.70
CA HIS A 39 -1.28 -1.71 0.33
C HIS A 39 -0.69 -1.00 1.54
N HIS A 40 -1.16 -1.32 2.74
CA HIS A 40 -0.52 -0.89 3.98
C HIS A 40 0.69 -1.78 4.27
N ILE A 41 1.88 -1.19 4.37
CA ILE A 41 3.14 -1.91 4.65
C ILE A 41 3.12 -2.48 6.07
N GLN A 42 2.74 -1.66 7.06
CA GLN A 42 2.48 -2.09 8.43
C GLN A 42 0.98 -2.36 8.63
N LYS A 43 0.66 -3.41 9.41
CA LYS A 43 -0.72 -3.84 9.59
C LYS A 43 -1.59 -2.75 10.22
N TRP A 44 -2.77 -2.58 9.66
CA TRP A 44 -3.82 -1.64 10.11
C TRP A 44 -4.20 -1.80 11.60
N SER A 45 -4.09 -3.01 12.14
CA SER A 45 -4.43 -3.35 13.53
C SER A 45 -3.35 -2.96 14.53
N THR A 46 -2.08 -2.89 14.12
CA THR A 46 -0.94 -2.67 15.03
C THR A 46 -0.42 -1.23 14.99
N ALA A 47 -0.81 -0.42 14.00
CA ALA A 47 -0.34 0.95 13.85
C ALA A 47 -1.49 1.91 13.51
N SER A 48 -2.32 2.24 14.50
CA SER A 48 -3.45 3.16 14.35
C SER A 48 -3.01 4.56 13.90
N SER A 49 -1.87 5.05 14.39
CA SER A 49 -1.28 6.34 14.00
C SER A 49 -0.74 6.38 12.57
N LEU A 50 -0.39 5.23 11.98
CA LEU A 50 0.23 5.15 10.65
C LEU A 50 -0.77 4.83 9.52
N ARG A 51 -2.07 4.78 9.81
CA ARG A 51 -3.09 4.35 8.83
C ARG A 51 -3.15 5.24 7.59
N TYR A 52 -2.89 6.53 7.79
CA TYR A 52 -2.90 7.55 6.75
C TYR A 52 -1.52 8.16 6.49
N ASP A 53 -0.46 7.56 7.07
CA ASP A 53 0.91 7.94 6.73
C ASP A 53 1.21 7.47 5.30
N LEU A 54 1.66 8.39 4.47
CA LEU A 54 2.01 8.09 3.08
C LEU A 54 3.14 7.06 3.00
N SER A 55 4.14 7.12 3.89
CA SER A 55 5.27 6.19 3.96
C SER A 55 4.84 4.77 4.34
N ASN A 56 3.65 4.60 4.91
CA ASN A 56 3.07 3.30 5.24
C ASN A 56 2.19 2.73 4.10
N GLY A 57 2.08 3.42 2.96
CA GLY A 57 1.35 2.95 1.79
C GLY A 57 2.28 2.61 0.64
N ILE A 58 1.94 1.59 -0.15
CA ILE A 58 2.61 1.24 -1.41
C ILE A 58 1.61 0.79 -2.47
N THR A 59 1.83 1.18 -3.72
CA THR A 59 1.01 0.78 -4.87
C THR A 59 1.44 -0.59 -5.38
N LEU A 60 0.51 -1.55 -5.36
CA LEU A 60 0.69 -2.88 -5.94
C LEU A 60 -0.41 -3.18 -6.94
N CYS A 61 -0.11 -3.88 -8.03
CA CYS A 61 -1.18 -4.46 -8.86
C CYS A 61 -1.83 -5.63 -8.13
N ARG A 62 -3.06 -6.00 -8.50
CA ARG A 62 -3.79 -7.10 -7.85
C ARG A 62 -2.99 -8.40 -7.75
N LYS A 63 -2.26 -8.78 -8.81
CA LYS A 63 -1.41 -9.99 -8.82
C LYS A 63 -0.32 -9.95 -7.74
N CYS A 64 0.44 -8.84 -7.67
CA CYS A 64 1.50 -8.68 -6.68
C CYS A 64 0.94 -8.51 -5.26
N HIS A 65 -0.22 -7.86 -5.13
CA HIS A 65 -0.90 -7.72 -3.85
C HIS A 65 -1.37 -9.08 -3.30
N ASP A 66 -1.88 -9.95 -4.17
CA ASP A 66 -2.32 -11.28 -3.78
C ASP A 66 -1.14 -12.23 -3.51
N SER A 67 -0.01 -12.08 -4.22
CA SER A 67 1.18 -12.95 -4.02
C SER A 67 1.87 -12.78 -2.67
N ILE A 68 1.67 -11.64 -1.99
CA ILE A 68 2.28 -11.37 -0.68
C ILE A 68 1.35 -11.70 0.49
N LYS A 69 0.11 -12.11 0.23
CA LYS A 69 -0.86 -12.46 1.30
C LYS A 69 -0.29 -13.54 2.22
N GLY A 70 -0.32 -13.30 3.52
CA GLY A 70 0.23 -14.19 4.54
C GLY A 70 1.76 -14.15 4.64
N LYS A 71 2.43 -13.32 3.84
CA LYS A 71 3.88 -13.14 3.82
C LYS A 71 4.27 -11.67 3.96
N GLU A 72 3.34 -10.78 4.30
CA GLU A 72 3.50 -9.32 4.27
C GLU A 72 4.71 -8.87 5.09
N ASN A 73 4.93 -9.50 6.26
CA ASN A 73 6.07 -9.21 7.14
C ASN A 73 7.44 -9.36 6.45
N HIS A 74 7.58 -10.28 5.50
CA HIS A 74 8.84 -10.48 4.77
C HIS A 74 9.15 -9.32 3.81
N TYR A 75 8.12 -8.58 3.38
CA TYR A 75 8.24 -7.48 2.43
C TYR A 75 8.30 -6.10 3.09
N VAL A 76 8.08 -6.01 4.41
CA VAL A 76 8.03 -4.74 5.14
C VAL A 76 9.27 -3.88 4.87
N ASN A 77 10.47 -4.43 5.07
CA ASN A 77 11.71 -3.67 4.92
C ASN A 77 11.94 -3.28 3.47
N LEU A 78 11.70 -4.19 2.53
CA LEU A 78 11.79 -3.92 1.10
C LEU A 78 10.86 -2.77 0.70
N PHE A 79 9.59 -2.82 1.12
CA PHE A 79 8.62 -1.79 0.76
C PHE A 79 8.95 -0.46 1.40
N LYS A 80 9.45 -0.43 2.65
CA LYS A 80 9.94 0.80 3.27
C LYS A 80 11.08 1.45 2.49
N ILE A 81 12.04 0.66 1.99
CA ILE A 81 13.15 1.16 1.17
C ILE A 81 12.66 1.70 -0.19
N ILE A 82 11.57 1.15 -0.73
CA ILE A 82 11.02 1.56 -2.02
C ILE A 82 10.23 2.89 -1.93
N VAL A 83 9.60 3.15 -0.77
CA VAL A 83 8.71 4.31 -0.59
C VAL A 83 9.33 5.44 0.22
N GLY A 84 10.40 5.17 0.96
CA GLY A 84 11.28 6.16 1.59
C GLY A 84 12.35 6.62 0.60
#